data_AF-A0A1H8D6E3-F1
#
_entry.id   AF-A0A1H8D6E3-F1
#
_cell.length_a   1.000
_cell.length_b   1.000
_cell.length_c   1.000
_cell.angle_alpha   90.00
_cell.angle_beta   90.00
_cell.angle_gamma   90.00
#
_symmetry.space_group_name_H-M   'P 1'
#
loop_
_entity.id
_entity.type
_entity.pdbx_description
1 polymer ?
#
loop_
_entity_poly.entity_id
_entity_poly.type
_entity_poly.pdbx_seq_one_letter_code
_entity_poly.pdbx_strand_id
1 'polypeptide(L)'
;MAPVSSITGLAVAFLLLVPGLAVAAPLASGLFRADPYGQFELVAEGEHVSGVQTQSGGTCSQVGKGPVLEGTFQDRVLVGWLKVCQTGNGCAPEQAYPILAFYNEQDQTLVAHVRLRSGCESPVLKDKRFILQAIPPERGALGGAGATLAAELAGKRGSPKFEQARAEREKGERLYLNKQYKEAAEAFRRSVESEPSWPAYLGLGSSQFKQGQMPAALKSLERALQLQPKNPDVLYMLGCVHAQMGNKKRALGLLRQTVDLGYALHTVIEGDPDLLSQLGGDREFQELVKRSSERAASSRTTSGPGTPNP
;
A
#
# COMPACT_ATOMS: atom_id res chain seq x y z
N MET A 1 46.23 -64.84 2.48
CA MET A 1 46.63 -63.56 1.89
C MET A 1 45.36 -62.82 1.47
N ALA A 2 45.31 -61.52 1.77
CA ALA A 2 44.19 -60.55 1.87
C ALA A 2 43.24 -60.37 0.65
N PRO A 3 42.16 -59.53 0.72
CA PRO A 3 41.18 -59.35 1.80
C PRO A 3 39.70 -59.32 1.33
N VAL A 4 38.79 -59.37 2.30
CA VAL A 4 37.34 -59.12 2.19
C VAL A 4 37.09 -57.61 2.28
N SER A 5 36.29 -57.02 1.38
CA SER A 5 35.87 -55.61 1.47
C SER A 5 34.36 -55.45 1.24
N SER A 6 33.74 -54.80 2.22
CA SER A 6 32.34 -54.43 2.39
C SER A 6 31.70 -53.73 1.19
N ILE A 7 30.44 -54.10 0.91
CA ILE A 7 29.50 -53.32 0.10
C ILE A 7 28.82 -52.32 1.04
N THR A 8 29.32 -51.08 1.07
CA THR A 8 28.63 -49.95 1.70
C THR A 8 27.57 -49.42 0.75
N GLY A 9 26.30 -49.52 1.14
CA GLY A 9 25.19 -48.83 0.47
C GLY A 9 25.28 -47.32 0.68
N LEU A 10 25.49 -46.58 -0.42
CA LEU A 10 25.36 -45.13 -0.43
C LEU A 10 23.88 -44.78 -0.68
N ALA A 11 23.16 -44.42 0.38
CA ALA A 11 21.91 -43.68 0.25
C ALA A 11 22.26 -42.20 0.00
N VAL A 12 22.19 -41.77 -1.25
CA VAL A 12 22.29 -40.34 -1.60
C VAL A 12 20.93 -39.71 -1.32
N ALA A 13 20.77 -39.15 -0.12
CA ALA A 13 19.66 -38.26 0.18
C ALA A 13 19.88 -36.92 -0.55
N PHE A 14 19.19 -36.74 -1.67
CA PHE A 14 19.03 -35.42 -2.29
C PHE A 14 18.15 -34.57 -1.36
N LEU A 15 18.78 -33.81 -0.47
CA LEU A 15 18.14 -32.69 0.21
C LEU A 15 17.88 -31.61 -0.84
N LEU A 16 16.69 -31.65 -1.45
CA LEU A 16 16.15 -30.51 -2.19
C LEU A 16 15.82 -29.43 -1.17
N LEU A 17 16.79 -28.56 -0.91
CA LEU A 17 16.52 -27.22 -0.39
C LEU A 17 15.70 -26.50 -1.45
N VAL A 18 14.38 -26.57 -1.31
CA VAL A 18 13.48 -25.64 -1.99
C VAL A 18 13.81 -24.27 -1.40
N PRO A 19 14.35 -23.30 -2.16
CA PRO A 19 14.43 -21.94 -1.66
C PRO A 19 12.99 -21.49 -1.43
N GLY A 20 12.61 -21.35 -0.16
CA GLY A 20 11.38 -20.66 0.20
C GLY A 20 11.39 -19.32 -0.53
N LEU A 21 10.34 -19.05 -1.29
CA LEU A 21 10.12 -17.74 -1.89
C LEU A 21 10.13 -16.73 -0.75
N ALA A 22 11.26 -16.03 -0.58
CA ALA A 22 11.34 -14.90 0.33
C ALA A 22 10.37 -13.86 -0.22
N VAL A 23 9.21 -13.73 0.43
CA VAL A 23 8.30 -12.64 0.17
C VAL A 23 9.03 -11.38 0.61
N ALA A 24 9.38 -10.53 -0.36
CA ALA A 24 10.05 -9.27 -0.06
C ALA A 24 9.09 -8.38 0.73
N ALA A 25 9.54 -7.78 1.84
CA ALA A 25 8.78 -6.74 2.52
C ALA A 25 8.36 -5.64 1.52
N PRO A 26 7.15 -5.09 1.66
CA PRO A 26 6.69 -4.02 0.76
C PRO A 26 7.48 -2.72 0.92
N LEU A 27 8.23 -2.59 2.02
CA LEU A 27 9.16 -1.51 2.25
C LEU A 27 10.58 -1.98 1.90
N ALA A 28 11.19 -1.36 0.89
CA ALA A 28 12.60 -1.58 0.57
C ALA A 28 13.49 -0.88 1.61
N SER A 29 14.63 -1.50 1.95
CA SER A 29 15.66 -0.87 2.77
C SER A 29 16.04 0.50 2.19
N GLY A 30 16.27 1.48 3.05
CA GLY A 30 16.59 2.83 2.59
C GLY A 30 16.56 3.87 3.70
N LEU A 31 16.82 5.12 3.29
CA LEU A 31 16.77 6.26 4.19
C LEU A 31 15.34 6.79 4.30
N PHE A 32 14.94 7.16 5.50
CA PHE A 32 13.63 7.71 5.83
C PHE A 32 13.79 8.93 6.70
N ARG A 33 12.85 9.86 6.61
CA ARG A 33 12.76 11.06 7.44
C ARG A 33 11.50 10.97 8.29
N ALA A 34 11.63 11.21 9.58
CA ALA A 34 10.50 11.62 10.41
C ALA A 34 10.79 13.02 10.91
N ASP A 35 10.07 14.03 10.43
CA ASP A 35 10.24 15.39 10.94
C ASP A 35 9.43 15.55 12.25
N PRO A 36 10.03 16.02 13.36
CA PRO A 36 11.39 16.54 13.52
C PRO A 36 12.44 15.53 14.01
N TYR A 37 12.14 14.23 14.15
CA TYR A 37 13.05 13.16 14.62
C TYR A 37 14.38 13.02 13.82
N GLY A 38 14.43 13.47 12.57
CA GLY A 38 15.62 13.36 11.71
C GLY A 38 15.58 12.16 10.78
N GLN A 39 16.75 11.63 10.42
CA GLN A 39 16.88 10.56 9.42
C GLN A 39 17.10 9.20 10.07
N PHE A 40 16.52 8.19 9.44
CA PHE A 40 16.62 6.79 9.78
C PHE A 40 17.10 6.01 8.59
N GLU A 41 17.88 4.98 8.83
CA GLU A 41 18.07 3.90 7.88
C GLU A 41 17.19 2.74 8.31
N LEU A 42 16.25 2.34 7.44
CA LEU A 42 15.49 1.11 7.59
C LEU A 42 16.17 0.00 6.81
N VAL A 43 16.42 -1.12 7.47
CA VAL A 43 16.94 -2.35 6.88
C VAL A 43 15.84 -3.39 6.95
N ALA A 44 15.44 -3.90 5.79
CA ALA A 44 14.48 -4.98 5.65
C ALA A 44 15.18 -6.30 5.28
N GLU A 45 14.95 -7.33 6.08
CA GLU A 45 15.41 -8.71 5.86
C GLU A 45 14.19 -9.64 5.84
N GLY A 46 13.74 -10.00 4.63
CA GLY A 46 12.47 -10.70 4.45
C GLY A 46 11.31 -9.81 4.87
N GLU A 47 10.52 -10.27 5.85
CA GLU A 47 9.42 -9.49 6.46
C GLU A 47 9.87 -8.66 7.66
N HIS A 48 11.06 -8.91 8.22
CA HIS A 48 11.56 -8.19 9.37
C HIS A 48 12.15 -6.84 8.95
N VAL A 49 11.88 -5.80 9.72
CA VAL A 49 12.46 -4.47 9.52
C VAL A 49 13.03 -3.94 10.82
N SER A 50 14.26 -3.45 10.75
CA SER A 50 14.92 -2.71 11.81
C SER A 50 15.30 -1.32 11.31
N GLY A 51 15.12 -0.32 12.17
CA GLY A 51 15.32 1.08 11.86
C GLY A 51 16.25 1.74 12.86
N VAL A 52 17.36 2.29 12.38
CA VAL A 52 18.36 2.98 13.19
C VAL A 52 18.39 4.45 12.81
N GLN A 53 18.44 5.34 13.81
CA GLN A 53 18.58 6.78 13.56
C GLN A 53 20.02 7.09 13.10
N THR A 54 20.15 7.63 11.89
CA THR A 54 21.45 7.96 11.28
C THR A 54 21.80 9.44 11.41
N GLN A 55 20.79 10.30 11.52
CA GLN A 55 20.97 11.73 11.76
C GLN A 55 19.91 12.23 12.73
N SER A 56 20.34 12.84 13.84
CA SER A 56 19.40 13.47 14.77
C SER A 56 18.73 14.68 14.13
N GLY A 57 17.41 14.77 14.26
CA GLY A 57 16.66 15.98 13.95
C GLY A 57 16.08 16.59 15.23
N GLY A 58 16.00 17.93 15.26
CA GLY A 58 15.21 18.67 16.24
C GLY A 58 15.59 18.43 17.71
N THR A 59 14.56 18.41 18.57
CA THR A 59 14.65 18.35 20.05
C THR A 59 14.89 16.95 20.63
N CYS A 60 14.98 15.91 19.79
CA CYS A 60 15.22 14.55 20.23
C CYS A 60 16.55 14.03 19.68
N SER A 61 17.55 13.96 20.55
CA SER A 61 18.93 13.63 20.15
C SER A 61 19.27 12.18 20.50
N GLN A 62 19.21 11.21 19.58
CA GLN A 62 19.96 9.94 19.73
C GLN A 62 20.56 9.38 18.44
N VAL A 63 21.72 9.92 18.07
CA VAL A 63 22.64 9.26 17.14
C VAL A 63 23.34 8.08 17.86
N GLY A 64 23.18 6.85 17.35
CA GLY A 64 24.11 5.73 17.59
C GLY A 64 23.81 4.73 18.71
N LYS A 65 22.62 4.72 19.34
CA LYS A 65 22.27 3.71 20.37
C LYS A 65 21.18 2.72 19.91
N GLY A 66 21.53 1.91 18.91
CA GLY A 66 20.74 0.74 18.52
C GLY A 66 19.42 1.04 17.82
N PRO A 67 18.55 0.03 17.68
CA PRO A 67 17.28 0.14 16.97
C PRO A 67 16.33 1.12 17.65
N VAL A 68 15.65 1.93 16.83
CA VAL A 68 14.58 2.87 17.22
C VAL A 68 13.23 2.35 16.77
N LEU A 69 13.18 1.59 15.67
CA LEU A 69 11.99 0.90 15.19
C LEU A 69 12.38 -0.53 14.87
N GLU A 70 11.60 -1.50 15.33
CA GLU A 70 11.70 -2.88 14.87
C GLU A 70 10.32 -3.49 14.73
N GLY A 71 10.13 -4.36 13.74
CA GLY A 71 8.88 -5.09 13.57
C GLY A 71 8.92 -6.07 12.42
N THR A 72 7.76 -6.65 12.15
CA THR A 72 7.56 -7.57 11.03
C THR A 72 6.37 -7.09 10.21
N PHE A 73 6.53 -7.08 8.88
CA PHE A 73 5.46 -6.78 7.95
C PHE A 73 4.52 -7.97 7.79
N GLN A 74 3.23 -7.66 7.79
CA GLN A 74 2.16 -8.53 7.33
C GLN A 74 1.42 -7.75 6.25
N ASP A 75 1.75 -8.04 4.99
CA ASP A 75 1.40 -7.18 3.86
C ASP A 75 1.84 -5.73 4.14
N ARG A 76 0.90 -4.77 4.15
CA ARG A 76 1.17 -3.33 4.33
C ARG A 76 1.18 -2.87 5.78
N VAL A 77 1.09 -3.80 6.74
CA VAL A 77 1.02 -3.48 8.17
C VAL A 77 2.29 -3.96 8.86
N LEU A 78 3.03 -3.04 9.46
CA LEU A 78 4.16 -3.36 10.32
C LEU A 78 3.66 -3.48 11.77
N VAL A 79 3.87 -4.65 12.35
CA VAL A 79 3.62 -4.92 13.78
C VAL A 79 4.97 -4.93 14.48
N GLY A 80 5.13 -4.10 15.51
CA GLY A 80 6.43 -3.97 16.14
C GLY A 80 6.45 -2.99 17.29
N TRP A 81 7.61 -2.39 17.53
CA TRP A 81 7.80 -1.36 18.53
C TRP A 81 8.56 -0.16 17.96
N LEU A 82 8.27 1.00 18.54
CA LEU A 82 8.94 2.27 18.24
C LEU A 82 9.39 2.91 19.54
N LYS A 83 10.66 3.25 19.63
CA LYS A 83 11.25 4.02 20.70
C LYS A 83 11.02 5.50 20.43
N VAL A 84 10.43 6.19 21.40
CA VAL A 84 10.01 7.58 21.28
C VAL A 84 10.59 8.38 22.45
N CYS A 85 11.20 9.52 22.14
CA CYS A 85 11.57 10.54 23.12
C CYS A 85 10.32 11.23 23.67
N GLN A 86 10.26 11.50 24.97
CA GLN A 86 9.08 12.09 25.59
C GLN A 86 9.42 12.97 26.79
N THR A 87 8.51 13.88 27.11
CA THR A 87 8.55 14.76 28.28
C THR A 87 7.29 14.57 29.11
N GLY A 88 7.32 14.99 30.38
CA GLY A 88 6.20 14.86 31.31
C GLY A 88 6.64 14.36 32.68
N ASN A 89 5.82 14.61 33.70
CA ASN A 89 6.13 14.22 35.07
C ASN A 89 6.07 12.70 35.23
N GLY A 90 7.18 12.09 35.67
CA GLY A 90 7.29 10.62 35.80
C GLY A 90 7.45 9.86 34.48
N CYS A 91 7.69 10.56 33.37
CA CYS A 91 7.98 9.94 32.08
C CYS A 91 9.48 9.70 31.95
N ALA A 92 9.89 8.49 31.55
CA ALA A 92 11.26 8.25 31.13
C ALA A 92 11.56 9.11 29.89
N PRO A 93 12.79 9.65 29.73
CA PRO A 93 13.13 10.53 28.61
C PRO A 93 12.96 9.83 27.25
N GLU A 94 13.05 8.51 27.23
CA GLU A 94 12.77 7.66 26.08
C GLU A 94 12.02 6.41 26.51
N GLN A 95 11.13 5.91 25.66
CA GLN A 95 10.36 4.70 25.93
C GLN A 95 10.00 3.99 24.62
N ALA A 96 10.15 2.66 24.60
CA ALA A 96 9.63 1.82 23.52
C ALA A 96 8.13 1.59 23.73
N TYR A 97 7.35 1.82 22.68
CA TYR A 97 5.92 1.59 22.63
C TYR A 97 5.60 0.58 21.54
N PRO A 98 4.67 -0.36 21.77
CA PRO A 98 4.16 -1.20 20.71
C PRO A 98 3.44 -0.33 19.69
N ILE A 99 3.63 -0.64 18.41
CA ILE A 99 3.04 0.08 17.30
C ILE A 99 2.35 -0.87 16.33
N LEU A 100 1.29 -0.33 15.74
CA LEU A 100 0.73 -0.81 14.48
C LEU A 100 0.97 0.30 13.47
N ALA A 101 1.75 0.02 12.42
CA ALA A 101 2.09 1.01 11.41
C ALA A 101 1.64 0.57 10.02
N PHE A 102 1.09 1.51 9.26
CA PHE A 102 0.55 1.27 7.93
C PHE A 102 1.46 1.89 6.89
N TYR A 103 1.91 1.08 5.93
CA TYR A 103 2.73 1.51 4.82
C TYR A 103 1.86 1.86 3.61
N ASN A 104 1.96 3.09 3.14
CA ASN A 104 1.37 3.55 1.90
C ASN A 104 2.44 3.58 0.81
N GLU A 105 2.35 2.65 -0.13
CA GLU A 105 3.26 2.53 -1.28
C GLU A 105 3.20 3.73 -2.24
N GLN A 106 2.05 4.40 -2.37
CA GLN A 106 1.88 5.51 -3.30
C GLN A 106 2.71 6.72 -2.88
N ASP A 107 2.67 7.01 -1.57
CA ASP A 107 3.34 8.17 -0.99
C ASP A 107 4.66 7.80 -0.29
N GLN A 108 5.01 6.51 -0.26
CA GLN A 108 6.17 5.93 0.42
C GLN A 108 6.26 6.39 1.89
N THR A 109 5.12 6.33 2.58
CA THR A 109 4.98 6.75 3.97
C THR A 109 4.62 5.57 4.86
N LEU A 110 5.25 5.49 6.03
CA LEU A 110 4.89 4.58 7.10
C LEU A 110 4.31 5.40 8.26
N VAL A 111 3.05 5.16 8.60
CA VAL A 111 2.35 5.89 9.66
C VAL A 111 2.08 4.94 10.82
N ALA A 112 2.72 5.18 11.96
CA ALA A 112 2.53 4.42 13.19
C ALA A 112 1.66 5.21 14.17
N HIS A 113 0.65 4.55 14.74
CA HIS A 113 -0.11 5.11 15.86
C HIS A 113 0.57 4.75 17.18
N VAL A 114 0.90 5.76 17.99
CA VAL A 114 1.60 5.59 19.26
C VAL A 114 0.72 6.07 20.41
N ARG A 115 0.46 5.19 21.38
CA ARG A 115 -0.28 5.53 22.59
C ARG A 115 0.69 5.77 23.74
N LEU A 116 1.04 7.03 23.97
CA LEU A 116 1.85 7.43 25.12
C LEU A 116 1.12 7.19 26.44
N ARG A 117 1.88 7.02 27.52
CA ARG A 117 1.33 6.98 28.88
C ARG A 117 0.69 8.33 29.22
N SER A 118 -0.39 8.30 30.02
CA SER A 118 -1.05 9.52 30.50
C SER A 118 -0.07 10.47 31.18
N GLY A 119 -0.08 11.75 30.78
CA GLY A 119 0.84 12.77 31.29
C GLY A 119 2.18 12.85 30.54
N CYS A 120 2.44 11.96 29.58
CA CYS A 120 3.61 12.03 28.70
C CYS A 120 3.24 12.63 27.34
N GLU A 121 4.09 13.51 26.84
CA GLU A 121 4.00 14.11 25.52
C GLU A 121 5.28 13.87 24.74
N SER A 122 5.18 13.87 23.41
CA SER A 122 6.35 13.73 22.56
C SER A 122 6.30 14.76 21.44
N PRO A 123 7.36 15.55 21.25
CA PRO A 123 7.42 16.55 20.18
C PRO A 123 7.48 15.92 18.79
N VAL A 124 7.66 14.59 18.70
CA VAL A 124 7.79 13.88 17.43
C VAL A 124 6.51 13.23 16.95
N LEU A 125 5.46 13.24 17.77
CA LEU A 125 4.17 12.68 17.41
C LEU A 125 3.23 13.80 16.98
N LYS A 126 2.77 13.74 15.73
CA LYS A 126 1.70 14.63 15.22
C LYS A 126 0.36 13.94 15.38
N ASP A 127 -0.51 14.48 16.22
CA ASP A 127 -1.81 13.87 16.56
C ASP A 127 -1.68 12.39 17.03
N LYS A 128 -0.67 12.11 17.87
CA LYS A 128 -0.34 10.74 18.35
C LYS A 128 0.12 9.78 17.24
N ARG A 129 0.55 10.31 16.09
CA ARG A 129 1.10 9.53 14.98
C ARG A 129 2.57 9.85 14.78
N PHE A 130 3.34 8.81 14.54
CA PHE A 130 4.70 8.89 14.02
C PHE A 130 4.66 8.62 12.52
N ILE A 131 5.34 9.45 11.74
CA ILE A 131 5.29 9.40 10.27
C ILE A 131 6.72 9.32 9.76
N LEU A 132 7.04 8.24 9.05
CA LEU A 132 8.27 8.10 8.28
C LEU A 132 7.96 8.29 6.81
N GLN A 133 8.79 9.08 6.13
CA GLN A 133 8.72 9.29 4.69
C GLN A 133 10.06 8.91 4.06
N ALA A 134 10.05 8.11 2.99
CA ALA A 134 11.28 7.71 2.32
C ALA A 134 12.06 8.93 1.80
N ILE A 135 13.36 8.96 2.07
CA ILE A 135 14.33 9.90 1.49
C ILE A 135 14.89 9.23 0.23
N PRO A 136 14.64 9.78 -0.96
CA PRO A 136 15.25 9.25 -2.18
C PRO A 136 16.79 9.38 -2.09
N PRO A 137 17.55 8.35 -2.48
CA PRO A 137 19.01 8.41 -2.42
C PRO A 137 19.54 9.57 -3.25
N GLU A 138 20.46 10.36 -2.68
CA GLU A 138 21.12 11.44 -3.41
C GLU A 138 21.95 10.88 -4.59
N ARG A 139 22.00 11.68 -5.66
CA ARG A 139 22.65 11.35 -6.94
C ARG A 139 24.14 11.02 -6.73
N GLY A 140 24.47 9.74 -6.55
CA GLY A 140 25.88 9.34 -6.44
C GLY A 140 26.19 7.85 -6.55
N ALA A 141 25.25 6.95 -6.27
CA ALA A 141 25.63 5.54 -6.03
C ALA A 141 24.79 4.47 -6.74
N LEU A 142 24.01 4.79 -7.79
CA LEU A 142 23.28 3.75 -8.55
C LEU A 142 23.44 3.95 -10.06
N GLY A 143 24.09 2.99 -10.69
CA GLY A 143 24.37 2.97 -12.12
C GLY A 143 23.11 2.92 -12.99
N GLY A 144 23.14 3.74 -14.05
CA GLY A 144 22.72 3.37 -15.40
C GLY A 144 21.27 3.58 -15.80
N ALA A 145 20.27 3.12 -15.04
CA ALA A 145 18.88 3.13 -15.53
C ALA A 145 17.80 3.39 -14.46
N GLY A 146 18.03 2.99 -13.20
CA GLY A 146 17.09 3.26 -12.10
C GLY A 146 17.19 4.68 -11.54
N ALA A 147 18.41 5.25 -11.53
CA ALA A 147 18.68 6.59 -11.01
C ALA A 147 18.09 7.70 -11.90
N THR A 148 18.04 7.50 -13.22
CA THR A 148 17.40 8.43 -14.16
C THR A 148 15.89 8.42 -13.97
N LEU A 149 15.26 7.26 -13.87
CA LEU A 149 13.82 7.15 -13.63
C LEU A 149 13.41 7.74 -12.27
N ALA A 150 14.15 7.47 -11.20
CA ALA A 150 13.85 8.04 -9.87
C ALA A 150 14.06 9.57 -9.83
N ALA A 151 15.12 10.09 -10.46
CA ALA A 151 15.35 11.53 -10.56
C ALA A 151 14.36 12.24 -11.49
N GLU A 152 13.92 11.57 -12.55
CA GLU A 152 12.88 12.06 -13.46
C GLU A 152 11.50 12.06 -12.79
N LEU A 153 11.17 11.02 -12.01
CA LEU A 153 9.96 10.95 -11.19
C LEU A 153 9.97 11.98 -10.05
N ALA A 154 11.10 12.20 -9.38
CA ALA A 154 11.25 13.24 -8.36
C ALA A 154 11.18 14.66 -8.95
N GLY A 155 11.79 14.88 -10.12
CA GLY A 155 11.69 16.13 -10.87
C GLY A 155 10.28 16.42 -11.35
N LYS A 156 9.54 15.38 -11.79
CA LYS A 156 8.11 15.49 -12.09
C LYS A 156 7.30 15.86 -10.85
N ARG A 157 7.53 15.19 -9.71
CA ARG A 157 6.82 15.43 -8.45
C ARG A 157 6.95 16.85 -7.90
N GLY A 158 8.06 17.55 -8.15
CA GLY A 158 8.23 18.95 -7.74
C GLY A 158 7.79 19.99 -8.77
N SER A 159 7.28 19.57 -9.94
CA SER A 159 6.91 20.49 -11.01
C SER A 159 5.60 21.23 -10.69
N PRO A 160 5.44 22.50 -11.10
CA PRO A 160 4.17 23.23 -10.91
C PRO A 160 2.97 22.50 -11.51
N LYS A 161 3.16 21.80 -12.63
CA LYS A 161 2.12 20.99 -13.27
C LYS A 161 1.71 19.80 -12.41
N PHE A 162 2.67 19.06 -11.85
CA PHE A 162 2.36 17.93 -10.98
C PHE A 162 1.65 18.37 -9.70
N GLU A 163 2.10 19.44 -9.06
CA GLU A 163 1.45 19.97 -7.85
C GLU A 163 0.04 20.49 -8.16
N GLN A 164 -0.16 21.16 -9.30
CA GLN A 164 -1.49 21.54 -9.77
C GLN A 164 -2.37 20.31 -10.04
N ALA A 165 -1.84 19.29 -10.72
CA ALA A 165 -2.56 18.06 -11.02
C ALA A 165 -2.98 17.34 -9.74
N ARG A 166 -2.09 17.27 -8.75
CA ARG A 166 -2.36 16.73 -7.42
C ARG A 166 -3.45 17.51 -6.70
N ALA A 167 -3.33 18.83 -6.63
CA ALA A 167 -4.32 19.68 -5.96
C ALA A 167 -5.72 19.56 -6.57
N GLU A 168 -5.81 19.52 -7.91
CA GLU A 168 -7.07 19.32 -8.62
C GLU A 168 -7.64 17.90 -8.44
N ARG A 169 -6.78 16.87 -8.36
CA ARG A 169 -7.21 15.50 -8.02
C ARG A 169 -7.79 15.44 -6.61
N GLU A 170 -7.09 15.97 -5.61
CA GLU A 170 -7.55 15.99 -4.21
C GLU A 170 -8.85 16.80 -4.07
N LYS A 171 -9.00 17.90 -4.82
CA LYS A 171 -10.26 18.64 -4.92
C LYS A 171 -11.37 17.77 -5.52
N GLY A 172 -11.08 17.06 -6.61
CA GLY A 172 -12.03 16.13 -7.25
C GLY A 172 -12.49 15.02 -6.31
N GLU A 173 -11.59 14.44 -5.52
CA GLU A 173 -11.90 13.41 -4.53
C GLU A 173 -12.86 13.94 -3.45
N ARG A 174 -12.60 15.14 -2.91
CA ARG A 174 -13.51 15.79 -1.93
C ARG A 174 -14.89 16.04 -2.51
N LEU A 175 -14.95 16.56 -3.75
CA LEU A 175 -16.22 16.82 -4.44
C LEU A 175 -16.99 15.52 -4.72
N TYR A 176 -16.29 14.46 -5.10
CA TYR A 176 -16.88 13.14 -5.34
C TYR A 176 -17.50 12.55 -4.08
N LEU A 177 -16.78 12.60 -2.94
CA LEU A 177 -17.29 12.16 -1.64
C LEU A 177 -18.53 12.94 -1.20
N ASN A 178 -18.59 14.24 -1.54
CA ASN A 178 -19.76 15.09 -1.32
C ASN A 178 -20.88 14.89 -2.37
N LYS A 179 -20.75 13.90 -3.26
CA LYS A 179 -21.70 13.59 -4.35
C LYS A 179 -21.87 14.72 -5.38
N GLN A 180 -20.94 15.67 -5.42
CA GLN A 180 -20.90 16.78 -6.38
C GLN A 180 -20.20 16.31 -7.67
N TYR A 181 -20.82 15.34 -8.36
CA TYR A 181 -20.16 14.58 -9.42
C TYR A 181 -19.78 15.41 -10.64
N LYS A 182 -20.55 16.47 -10.96
CA LYS A 182 -20.25 17.35 -12.07
C LYS A 182 -18.97 18.14 -11.81
N GLU A 183 -18.90 18.78 -10.65
CA GLU A 183 -17.74 19.55 -10.20
C GLU A 183 -16.52 18.65 -9.98
N ALA A 184 -16.72 17.44 -9.47
CA ALA A 184 -15.68 16.43 -9.33
C ALA A 184 -15.07 16.07 -10.69
N ALA A 185 -15.91 15.79 -11.70
CA ALA A 185 -15.45 15.53 -13.06
C ALA A 185 -14.65 16.70 -13.64
N GLU A 186 -15.05 17.94 -13.38
CA GLU A 186 -14.29 19.11 -13.84
C GLU A 186 -12.92 19.23 -13.15
N ALA A 187 -12.83 18.95 -11.84
CA ALA A 187 -11.57 18.95 -11.11
C ALA A 187 -10.64 17.82 -11.59
N PHE A 188 -11.15 16.59 -11.74
CA PHE A 188 -10.36 15.51 -12.31
C PHE A 188 -9.94 15.77 -13.77
N ARG A 189 -10.77 16.44 -14.57
CA ARG A 189 -10.40 16.87 -15.92
C ARG A 189 -9.20 17.85 -15.89
N ARG A 190 -9.24 18.87 -15.02
CA ARG A 190 -8.10 19.79 -14.84
C ARG A 190 -6.85 19.07 -14.36
N SER A 191 -7.02 18.03 -13.53
CA SER A 191 -5.92 17.18 -13.09
C SER A 191 -5.24 16.45 -14.26
N VAL A 192 -6.02 15.72 -15.08
CA VAL A 192 -5.46 14.97 -16.22
C VAL A 192 -4.96 15.87 -17.35
N GLU A 193 -5.46 17.09 -17.50
CA GLU A 193 -4.95 18.09 -18.43
C GLU A 193 -3.57 18.63 -18.01
N SER A 194 -3.32 18.70 -16.69
CA SER A 194 -2.05 19.18 -16.16
C SER A 194 -0.98 18.07 -16.10
N GLU A 195 -1.34 16.91 -15.52
CA GLU A 195 -0.50 15.70 -15.53
C GLU A 195 -1.40 14.44 -15.56
N PRO A 196 -1.41 13.67 -16.66
CA PRO A 196 -2.18 12.44 -16.78
C PRO A 196 -1.76 11.39 -15.74
N SER A 197 -2.72 10.84 -15.00
CA SER A 197 -2.46 9.77 -14.03
C SER A 197 -3.66 8.82 -13.92
N TRP A 198 -3.40 7.56 -13.59
CA TRP A 198 -4.48 6.57 -13.43
C TRP A 198 -5.50 6.96 -12.35
N PRO A 199 -5.12 7.55 -11.18
CA PRO A 199 -6.10 7.93 -10.17
C PRO A 199 -7.01 9.06 -10.65
N ALA A 200 -6.45 10.05 -11.37
CA ALA A 200 -7.24 11.16 -11.90
C ALA A 200 -8.20 10.70 -13.01
N TYR A 201 -7.78 9.79 -13.90
CA TYR A 201 -8.68 9.18 -14.88
C TYR A 201 -9.75 8.28 -14.23
N LEU A 202 -9.39 7.54 -13.17
CA LEU A 202 -10.34 6.76 -12.38
C LEU A 202 -11.41 7.66 -11.75
N GLY A 203 -11.00 8.76 -11.11
CA GLY A 203 -11.91 9.74 -10.54
C GLY A 203 -12.81 10.40 -11.58
N LEU A 204 -12.25 10.78 -12.75
CA LEU A 204 -13.01 11.33 -13.86
C LEU A 204 -14.06 10.34 -14.38
N GLY A 205 -13.66 9.10 -14.65
CA GLY A 205 -14.55 8.04 -15.13
C GLY A 205 -15.65 7.70 -14.12
N SER A 206 -15.30 7.64 -12.84
CA SER A 206 -16.26 7.39 -11.76
C SER A 206 -17.28 8.52 -11.63
N SER A 207 -16.83 9.77 -11.77
CA SER A 207 -17.70 10.94 -11.73
C SER A 207 -18.63 11.01 -12.95
N GLN A 208 -18.15 10.62 -14.12
CA GLN A 208 -18.95 10.53 -15.36
C GLN A 208 -19.98 9.39 -15.27
N PHE A 209 -19.60 8.25 -14.70
CA PHE A 209 -20.50 7.13 -14.45
C PHE A 209 -21.68 7.55 -13.58
N LYS A 210 -21.41 8.25 -12.45
CA LYS A 210 -22.47 8.76 -11.56
C LYS A 210 -23.35 9.85 -12.19
N GLN A 211 -22.89 10.48 -13.28
CA GLN A 211 -23.68 11.41 -14.09
C GLN A 211 -24.46 10.73 -15.24
N GLY A 212 -24.37 9.39 -15.38
CA GLY A 212 -25.00 8.67 -16.49
C GLY A 212 -24.26 8.76 -17.82
N GLN A 213 -23.07 9.38 -17.86
CA GLN A 213 -22.29 9.62 -19.09
C GLN A 213 -21.45 8.39 -19.47
N MET A 214 -22.11 7.28 -19.78
CA MET A 214 -21.46 5.97 -19.97
C MET A 214 -20.32 5.97 -21.01
N PRO A 215 -20.47 6.56 -22.22
CA PRO A 215 -19.39 6.57 -23.20
C PRO A 215 -18.14 7.35 -22.74
N ALA A 216 -18.35 8.46 -22.02
CA ALA A 216 -17.27 9.25 -21.48
C ALA A 216 -16.56 8.51 -20.34
N ALA A 217 -17.34 7.90 -19.44
CA ALA A 217 -16.83 7.09 -18.33
C ALA A 217 -15.93 5.96 -18.84
N LEU A 218 -16.39 5.22 -19.86
CA LEU A 218 -15.62 4.13 -20.47
C LEU A 218 -14.29 4.64 -21.02
N LYS A 219 -14.29 5.73 -21.80
CA LYS A 219 -13.07 6.32 -22.38
C LYS A 219 -12.07 6.75 -21.31
N SER A 220 -12.53 7.36 -20.22
CA SER A 220 -11.68 7.79 -19.10
C SER A 220 -11.08 6.58 -18.38
N LEU A 221 -11.90 5.56 -18.08
CA LEU A 221 -11.44 4.36 -17.39
C LEU A 221 -10.51 3.49 -18.25
N GLU A 222 -10.70 3.46 -19.57
CA GLU A 222 -9.76 2.82 -20.50
C GLU A 222 -8.39 3.49 -20.47
N ARG A 223 -8.33 4.83 -20.33
CA ARG A 223 -7.05 5.51 -20.08
C ARG A 223 -6.46 5.21 -18.71
N ALA A 224 -7.27 5.13 -17.66
CA ALA A 224 -6.79 4.67 -16.35
C ALA A 224 -6.19 3.25 -16.43
N LEU A 225 -6.84 2.35 -17.17
CA LEU A 225 -6.38 0.97 -17.33
C LEU A 225 -5.10 0.89 -18.15
N GLN A 226 -4.94 1.70 -19.20
CA GLN A 226 -3.69 1.73 -19.96
C GLN A 226 -2.50 2.22 -19.14
N LEU A 227 -2.73 3.15 -18.20
CA LEU A 227 -1.71 3.61 -17.27
C LEU A 227 -1.40 2.59 -16.17
N GLN A 228 -2.41 1.84 -15.71
CA GLN A 228 -2.23 0.76 -14.73
C GLN A 228 -3.05 -0.50 -15.11
N PRO A 229 -2.51 -1.39 -15.97
CA PRO A 229 -3.26 -2.51 -16.57
C PRO A 229 -3.79 -3.57 -15.60
N LYS A 230 -3.29 -3.60 -14.36
CA LYS A 230 -3.70 -4.55 -13.32
C LYS A 230 -4.23 -3.84 -12.07
N ASN A 231 -4.82 -2.66 -12.23
CA ASN A 231 -5.44 -1.96 -11.11
C ASN A 231 -6.85 -2.54 -10.84
N PRO A 232 -7.08 -3.15 -9.66
CA PRO A 232 -8.37 -3.74 -9.34
C PRO A 232 -9.51 -2.72 -9.24
N ASP A 233 -9.25 -1.49 -8.80
CA ASP A 233 -10.27 -0.42 -8.71
C ASP A 233 -10.73 0.03 -10.09
N VAL A 234 -9.80 0.16 -11.05
CA VAL A 234 -10.13 0.50 -12.44
C VAL A 234 -10.91 -0.61 -13.13
N LEU A 235 -10.50 -1.87 -12.94
CA LEU A 235 -11.22 -3.03 -13.48
C LEU A 235 -12.62 -3.15 -12.89
N TYR A 236 -12.77 -2.90 -11.57
CA TYR A 236 -14.06 -2.83 -10.90
C TYR A 236 -14.96 -1.75 -11.54
N MET A 237 -14.48 -0.52 -11.67
CA MET A 237 -15.27 0.58 -12.23
C MET A 237 -15.65 0.33 -13.69
N LEU A 238 -14.77 -0.27 -14.51
CA LEU A 238 -15.13 -0.72 -15.86
C LEU A 238 -16.21 -1.82 -15.83
N GLY A 239 -16.13 -2.73 -14.86
CA GLY A 239 -17.16 -3.73 -14.58
C GLY A 239 -18.52 -3.08 -14.32
N CYS A 240 -18.57 -2.07 -13.43
CA CYS A 240 -19.78 -1.32 -13.14
C CYS A 240 -20.34 -0.59 -14.38
N VAL A 241 -19.49 0.09 -15.15
CA VAL A 241 -19.91 0.75 -16.39
C VAL A 241 -20.48 -0.25 -17.40
N HIS A 242 -19.81 -1.39 -17.60
CA HIS A 242 -20.31 -2.43 -18.50
C HIS A 242 -21.61 -3.05 -18.00
N ALA A 243 -21.78 -3.25 -16.69
CA ALA A 243 -23.03 -3.75 -16.12
C ALA A 243 -24.18 -2.77 -16.41
N GLN A 244 -23.97 -1.48 -16.17
CA GLN A 244 -24.96 -0.43 -16.43
C GLN A 244 -25.32 -0.30 -17.92
N MET A 245 -24.38 -0.59 -18.81
CA MET A 245 -24.60 -0.63 -20.26
C MET A 245 -25.28 -1.94 -20.73
N GLY A 246 -25.62 -2.87 -19.83
CA GLY A 246 -26.19 -4.17 -20.17
C GLY A 246 -25.19 -5.19 -20.73
N ASN A 247 -23.89 -4.87 -20.75
CA ASN A 247 -22.81 -5.72 -21.25
C ASN A 247 -22.37 -6.76 -20.20
N LYS A 248 -23.33 -7.56 -19.73
CA LYS A 248 -23.17 -8.50 -18.59
C LYS A 248 -21.94 -9.40 -18.69
N LYS A 249 -21.71 -10.03 -19.84
CA LYS A 249 -20.55 -10.92 -20.05
C LYS A 249 -19.22 -10.20 -19.79
N ARG A 250 -19.11 -8.95 -20.23
CA ARG A 250 -17.89 -8.15 -20.05
C ARG A 250 -17.75 -7.66 -18.62
N ALA A 251 -18.86 -7.26 -17.99
CA ALA A 251 -18.89 -6.89 -16.58
C ALA A 251 -18.38 -8.03 -15.69
N LEU A 252 -18.95 -9.24 -15.84
CA LEU A 252 -18.53 -10.41 -15.06
C LEU A 252 -17.07 -10.79 -15.29
N GLY A 253 -16.59 -10.70 -16.54
CA GLY A 253 -15.18 -10.95 -16.86
C GLY A 253 -14.23 -9.98 -16.13
N LEU A 254 -14.56 -8.69 -16.08
CA LEU A 254 -13.76 -7.68 -15.38
C LEU A 254 -13.83 -7.84 -13.86
N LEU A 255 -15.02 -8.13 -13.32
CA LEU A 255 -15.21 -8.38 -11.90
C LEU A 255 -14.48 -9.65 -11.43
N ARG A 256 -14.42 -10.67 -12.29
CA ARG A 256 -13.61 -11.86 -12.03
C ARG A 256 -12.13 -11.50 -11.91
N GLN A 257 -11.60 -10.71 -12.84
CA GLN A 257 -10.21 -10.24 -12.79
C GLN A 257 -9.92 -9.43 -11.53
N THR A 258 -10.84 -8.55 -11.09
CA THR A 258 -10.61 -7.77 -9.86
C THR A 258 -10.51 -8.69 -8.63
N VAL A 259 -11.41 -9.68 -8.51
CA VAL A 259 -11.37 -10.68 -7.43
C VAL A 259 -10.09 -11.54 -7.50
N ASP A 260 -9.64 -11.90 -8.70
CA ASP A 260 -8.42 -12.68 -8.90
C ASP A 260 -7.16 -11.89 -8.49
N LEU A 261 -7.20 -10.55 -8.60
CA LEU A 261 -6.17 -9.63 -8.11
C LEU A 261 -6.28 -9.31 -6.61
N GLY A 262 -7.21 -9.94 -5.88
CA GLY A 262 -7.36 -9.79 -4.43
C GLY A 262 -8.29 -8.66 -4.00
N TYR A 263 -9.05 -8.06 -4.93
CA TYR A 263 -10.05 -7.06 -4.58
C TYR A 263 -11.15 -7.65 -3.70
N ALA A 264 -11.44 -6.97 -2.61
CA ALA A 264 -12.48 -7.34 -1.65
C ALA A 264 -13.87 -6.93 -2.19
N LEU A 265 -14.29 -7.50 -3.32
CA LEU A 265 -15.59 -7.23 -3.93
C LEU A 265 -16.76 -7.37 -2.93
N HIS A 266 -16.67 -8.36 -2.04
CA HIS A 266 -17.68 -8.59 -1.00
C HIS A 266 -17.85 -7.45 -0.01
N THR A 267 -16.85 -6.59 0.20
CA THR A 267 -16.95 -5.45 1.14
C THR A 267 -17.52 -4.20 0.48
N VAL A 268 -17.44 -4.08 -0.85
CA VAL A 268 -17.88 -2.88 -1.57
C VAL A 268 -19.28 -3.01 -2.14
N ILE A 269 -19.76 -4.23 -2.38
CA ILE A 269 -21.01 -4.46 -3.11
C ILE A 269 -22.26 -3.96 -2.36
N GLU A 270 -22.26 -3.99 -1.03
CA GLU A 270 -23.37 -3.45 -0.22
C GLU A 270 -23.56 -1.94 -0.43
N GLY A 271 -22.47 -1.23 -0.75
CA GLY A 271 -22.47 0.20 -1.06
C GLY A 271 -22.73 0.53 -2.52
N ASP A 272 -22.91 -0.47 -3.40
CA ASP A 272 -23.10 -0.29 -4.84
C ASP A 272 -24.47 -0.81 -5.32
N PRO A 273 -25.56 -0.05 -5.06
CA PRO A 273 -26.90 -0.44 -5.48
C PRO A 273 -27.05 -0.48 -7.00
N ASP A 274 -26.24 0.28 -7.74
CA ASP A 274 -26.25 0.27 -9.20
C ASP A 274 -25.81 -1.11 -9.69
N LEU A 275 -24.67 -1.61 -9.20
CA LEU A 275 -24.15 -2.93 -9.58
C LEU A 275 -25.08 -4.06 -9.13
N LEU A 276 -25.65 -3.98 -7.92
CA LEU A 276 -26.63 -4.93 -7.42
C LEU A 276 -27.91 -4.94 -8.27
N SER A 277 -28.38 -3.79 -8.74
CA SER A 277 -29.58 -3.72 -9.60
C SER A 277 -29.37 -4.43 -10.94
N GLN A 278 -28.14 -4.40 -11.47
CA GLN A 278 -27.82 -5.01 -12.76
C GLN A 278 -27.46 -6.49 -12.66
N LEU A 279 -26.72 -6.90 -11.63
CA LEU A 279 -26.11 -8.23 -11.53
C LEU A 279 -26.51 -9.01 -10.28
N GLY A 280 -27.24 -8.44 -9.32
CA GLY A 280 -27.51 -9.06 -8.02
C GLY A 280 -28.25 -10.41 -8.10
N GLY A 281 -29.10 -10.59 -9.12
CA GLY A 281 -29.79 -11.86 -9.39
C GLY A 281 -28.97 -12.85 -10.23
N ASP A 282 -27.77 -12.49 -10.67
CA ASP A 282 -26.93 -13.36 -11.48
C ASP A 282 -26.12 -14.35 -10.64
N ARG A 283 -26.20 -15.63 -11.00
CA ARG A 283 -25.53 -16.70 -10.28
C ARG A 283 -24.00 -16.58 -10.34
N GLU A 284 -23.44 -16.18 -11.49
CA GLU A 284 -21.99 -16.03 -11.64
C GLU A 284 -21.47 -14.87 -10.79
N PHE A 285 -22.22 -13.76 -10.76
CA PHE A 285 -21.94 -12.63 -9.88
C PHE A 285 -21.95 -13.01 -8.40
N GLN A 286 -22.99 -13.72 -7.94
CA GLN A 286 -23.09 -14.18 -6.55
C GLN A 286 -21.93 -15.09 -6.15
N GLU A 287 -21.51 -15.99 -7.05
CA GLU A 287 -20.35 -16.85 -6.82
C GLU A 287 -19.03 -16.05 -6.75
N LEU A 288 -18.88 -15.01 -7.58
CA LEU A 288 -17.73 -14.11 -7.51
C LEU A 288 -17.64 -13.36 -6.17
N VAL A 289 -18.78 -12.86 -5.67
CA VAL A 289 -18.86 -12.19 -4.36
C VAL A 289 -18.48 -13.17 -3.24
N LYS A 290 -19.06 -14.38 -3.24
CA LYS A 290 -18.75 -15.42 -2.27
C LYS A 290 -17.26 -15.77 -2.27
N ARG A 291 -16.68 -16.02 -3.44
CA ARG A 291 -15.25 -16.34 -3.62
C ARG A 291 -14.34 -15.22 -3.10
N SER A 292 -14.73 -13.95 -3.29
CA SER A 292 -14.00 -12.81 -2.72
C SER A 292 -13.97 -12.84 -1.19
N SER A 293 -15.09 -13.21 -0.55
CA SER A 293 -15.18 -13.34 0.90
C SER A 293 -14.33 -14.50 1.46
N GLU A 294 -14.41 -15.67 0.82
CA GLU A 294 -13.65 -16.86 1.21
C GLU A 294 -12.13 -16.65 1.12
N ARG A 295 -11.68 -15.94 0.08
CA ARG A 295 -10.27 -15.57 -0.06
C ARG A 295 -9.80 -14.66 1.07
N ALA A 296 -10.63 -13.70 1.49
CA ALA A 296 -10.33 -12.82 2.62
C ALA A 296 -10.43 -13.53 3.99
N ALA A 297 -11.24 -14.58 4.12
CA ALA A 297 -11.25 -15.43 5.30
C ALA A 297 -9.99 -16.30 5.38
N SER A 298 -9.57 -16.88 4.25
CA SER A 298 -8.41 -17.77 4.18
C SER A 298 -7.10 -17.05 4.53
N SER A 299 -6.93 -15.79 4.11
CA SER A 299 -5.75 -14.98 4.47
C SER A 299 -5.68 -14.63 5.97
N ARG A 300 -6.83 -14.59 6.66
CA ARG A 300 -6.92 -14.35 8.12
C ARG A 300 -6.66 -15.62 8.95
N THR A 301 -6.98 -16.79 8.42
CA THR A 301 -6.73 -18.07 9.12
C THR A 301 -5.29 -18.52 9.04
N THR A 302 -4.55 -18.15 7.99
CA THR A 302 -3.10 -18.41 7.88
C THR A 302 -2.26 -17.50 8.77
N SER A 303 -2.85 -16.50 9.42
CA SER A 303 -2.21 -15.53 10.33
C SER A 303 -2.57 -15.75 11.82
N GLY A 304 -2.99 -16.97 12.20
CA GLY A 304 -3.35 -17.35 13.57
C GLY A 304 -2.20 -17.29 14.60
N PRO A 305 -2.51 -17.14 15.91
CA PRO A 305 -1.56 -16.75 16.95
C PRO A 305 -0.50 -17.82 17.16
N GLY A 306 0.78 -17.42 17.04
CA GLY A 306 1.90 -18.25 17.43
C GLY A 306 1.69 -18.81 18.84
N THR A 307 1.65 -20.13 18.94
CA THR A 307 1.62 -20.86 20.21
C THR A 307 2.76 -20.37 21.11
N PRO A 308 2.52 -20.03 22.38
CA PRO A 308 3.62 -19.82 23.31
C PRO A 308 4.31 -21.18 23.49
N ASN A 309 5.57 -21.26 23.08
CA ASN A 309 6.40 -22.44 23.34
C ASN A 309 6.66 -22.54 24.85
N PRO A 310 6.75 -23.76 25.42
CA PRO A 310 6.82 -24.00 26.87
C PRO A 310 8.12 -23.49 27.50
#